data_AF-A0A0J6I9X8-F1
#
_entry.id   AF-A0A0J6I9X8-F1
#
_cell.length_a   1.000
_cell.length_b   1.000
_cell.length_c   1.000
_cell.angle_alpha   90.00
_cell.angle_beta   90.00
_cell.angle_gamma   90.00
#
_symmetry.space_group_name_H-M   'P 1'
#
loop_
_entity.id
_entity.type
_entity.pdbx_description
1 polymer ?
#
loop_
_entity_poly.entity_id
_entity_poly.type
_entity_poly.pdbx_seq_one_letter_code
_entity_poly.pdbx_strand_id
1 'polypeptide(L)'
;MAITAGTDTKPVEGLGGDGLVHERGDIEKDTQSVEYLPGYDVRQNDQNDPFGNEEFADVKYKVMTWWQCGMIMIAETISLGILSLPSAVAALGLVPAIIIIIGLGIIATYTGYVIGQFKMRYPHVHNMADAGEILFGRIGREILGGAQLLFLIFIMGSHVLTFIVMANTISDHGTCSIVYGVVGMIVSLICTLPRTLKNVSWLSISSFISIFAAVMITMIAIGIQRPGKQVDATVEASFYHAFLAVTNIIFAYAGHVAFFGFISELKEPEGYPKALYLLQTTNTILYTVTAVVIYRYGGRDVASPALGSTGPIVRKVAYGIAIPTVSLLLQPSMDGDIHTLHADRN
;
A
#
# COMPACT_ATOMS: atom_id res chain seq x y z
N MET A 1 -37.86 19.39 -35.99
CA MET A 1 -37.49 20.15 -37.20
C MET A 1 -36.77 19.17 -38.11
N ALA A 2 -37.46 18.72 -39.16
CA ALA A 2 -37.04 17.66 -40.07
C ALA A 2 -36.40 18.25 -41.33
N ILE A 3 -35.39 17.57 -41.91
CA ILE A 3 -34.97 17.60 -43.34
C ILE A 3 -34.22 16.26 -43.61
N THR A 4 -34.83 15.19 -44.16
CA THR A 4 -34.83 14.68 -45.57
C THR A 4 -33.48 14.72 -46.31
N ALA A 5 -32.82 13.59 -46.60
CA ALA A 5 -33.03 12.61 -47.69
C ALA A 5 -32.12 12.86 -48.92
N GLY A 6 -31.43 11.81 -49.38
CA GLY A 6 -30.62 11.79 -50.61
C GLY A 6 -29.99 10.42 -50.85
N THR A 7 -30.71 9.57 -51.59
CA THR A 7 -30.31 8.25 -52.09
C THR A 7 -29.58 8.37 -53.43
N ASP A 8 -28.59 7.50 -53.69
CA ASP A 8 -28.33 7.03 -55.06
C ASP A 8 -27.75 5.61 -55.08
N THR A 9 -28.16 4.83 -56.09
CA THR A 9 -28.02 3.36 -56.15
C THR A 9 -27.31 2.86 -57.41
N LYS A 10 -26.41 1.87 -57.22
CA LYS A 10 -26.08 0.69 -58.08
C LYS A 10 -25.25 0.90 -59.38
N PRO A 11 -24.61 -0.15 -59.97
CA PRO A 11 -24.83 -1.60 -59.79
C PRO A 11 -23.58 -2.51 -59.62
N VAL A 12 -23.88 -3.78 -59.34
CA VAL A 12 -23.00 -4.95 -59.25
C VAL A 12 -23.01 -5.70 -60.59
N GLU A 13 -21.85 -6.10 -61.10
CA GLU A 13 -21.67 -7.14 -62.11
C GLU A 13 -20.69 -8.21 -61.56
N GLY A 14 -20.97 -9.49 -61.83
CA GLY A 14 -20.24 -10.64 -61.29
C GLY A 14 -19.65 -11.57 -62.36
N LEU A 15 -19.38 -12.82 -61.92
CA LEU A 15 -18.84 -14.03 -62.61
C LEU A 15 -17.33 -14.22 -62.37
N GLY A 16 -16.87 -15.17 -61.54
CA GLY A 16 -16.77 -16.64 -61.74
C GLY A 16 -15.31 -16.99 -62.09
N GLY A 17 -14.58 -18.02 -61.63
CA GLY A 17 -14.73 -19.22 -60.81
C GLY A 17 -13.35 -19.92 -60.78
N ASP A 18 -13.20 -20.91 -59.88
CA ASP A 18 -12.18 -21.98 -59.82
C ASP A 18 -10.71 -21.69 -59.42
N GLY A 19 -10.21 -22.48 -58.45
CA GLY A 19 -8.77 -22.70 -58.23
C GLY A 19 -8.36 -23.01 -56.78
N LEU A 20 -8.31 -24.28 -56.42
CA LEU A 20 -7.65 -24.80 -55.22
C LEU A 20 -6.11 -24.76 -55.37
N VAL A 21 -5.40 -24.81 -54.22
CA VAL A 21 -4.00 -25.23 -53.97
C VAL A 21 -3.02 -24.11 -53.54
N HIS A 22 -2.88 -24.00 -52.21
CA HIS A 22 -1.63 -24.05 -51.43
C HIS A 22 -0.44 -23.15 -51.82
N GLU A 23 -0.12 -22.13 -51.00
CA GLU A 23 1.25 -21.94 -50.52
C GLU A 23 1.32 -21.09 -49.24
N ARG A 24 2.32 -21.40 -48.44
CA ARG A 24 2.48 -21.12 -47.01
C ARG A 24 3.56 -20.06 -46.89
N GLY A 25 3.22 -18.86 -46.42
CA GLY A 25 4.23 -17.89 -45.99
C GLY A 25 3.77 -16.45 -46.10
N ASP A 26 3.09 -15.94 -45.07
CA ASP A 26 2.84 -14.50 -44.86
C ASP A 26 2.41 -14.23 -43.39
N ILE A 27 3.21 -14.65 -42.41
CA ILE A 27 3.02 -14.27 -40.98
C ILE A 27 4.29 -13.59 -40.44
N GLU A 28 4.94 -12.75 -41.26
CA GLU A 28 6.19 -12.08 -40.83
C GLU A 28 6.30 -10.62 -41.33
N LYS A 29 5.17 -9.88 -41.39
CA LYS A 29 5.20 -8.45 -41.72
C LYS A 29 4.08 -7.63 -41.06
N ASP A 30 3.93 -7.72 -39.73
CA ASP A 30 3.05 -6.76 -39.03
C ASP A 30 3.69 -6.18 -37.75
N THR A 31 5.02 -6.14 -37.67
CA THR A 31 5.75 -5.56 -36.52
C THR A 31 6.55 -4.30 -36.89
N GLN A 32 6.31 -3.70 -38.06
CA GLN A 32 7.02 -2.49 -38.48
C GLN A 32 6.06 -1.41 -38.99
N SER A 33 5.42 -0.71 -38.05
CA SER A 33 5.22 0.76 -38.12
C SER A 33 4.35 1.23 -36.96
N VAL A 34 4.91 1.28 -35.74
CA VAL A 34 4.44 2.27 -34.76
C VAL A 34 5.22 3.53 -35.05
N GLU A 35 4.54 4.49 -35.67
CA GLU A 35 5.04 5.80 -36.05
C GLU A 35 5.62 6.52 -34.82
N TYR A 36 6.91 6.86 -34.91
CA TYR A 36 7.71 7.48 -33.86
C TYR A 36 7.18 8.89 -33.57
N LEU A 37 6.55 9.10 -32.41
CA LEU A 37 6.35 10.45 -31.87
C LEU A 37 7.73 11.03 -31.49
N PRO A 38 8.08 12.26 -31.89
CA PRO A 38 9.37 12.84 -31.59
C PRO A 38 9.45 13.18 -30.09
N GLY A 39 10.17 12.37 -29.33
CA GLY A 39 10.46 12.62 -27.91
C GLY A 39 10.40 11.42 -26.97
N TYR A 40 9.95 10.25 -27.42
CA TYR A 40 9.91 9.04 -26.58
C TYR A 40 10.98 8.04 -27.02
N ASP A 41 12.21 8.20 -26.51
CA ASP A 41 13.31 7.27 -26.79
C ASP A 41 13.33 6.12 -25.77
N VAL A 42 12.81 4.97 -26.19
CA VAL A 42 12.71 3.74 -25.38
C VAL A 42 14.11 3.23 -24.96
N ARG A 43 15.15 3.50 -25.75
CA ARG A 43 16.50 2.92 -25.55
C ARG A 43 17.29 3.57 -24.42
N GLN A 44 17.00 4.82 -24.07
CA GLN A 44 17.71 5.55 -23.02
C GLN A 44 17.17 5.28 -21.61
N ASN A 45 15.90 4.87 -21.49
CA ASN A 45 15.29 4.48 -20.23
C ASN A 45 15.65 3.05 -19.81
N ASP A 46 15.89 2.14 -20.76
CA ASP A 46 16.29 0.76 -20.48
C ASP A 46 17.64 0.62 -19.74
N GLN A 47 18.57 1.55 -19.96
CA GLN A 47 19.88 1.56 -19.26
C GLN A 47 19.83 2.18 -17.86
N ASN A 48 18.79 2.96 -17.53
CA ASN A 48 18.64 3.69 -16.27
C ASN A 48 17.45 3.19 -15.43
N ASP A 49 16.85 2.08 -15.82
CA ASP A 49 15.76 1.43 -15.11
C ASP A 49 16.30 0.46 -14.06
N PRO A 50 15.79 0.46 -12.81
CA PRO A 50 16.27 -0.44 -11.75
C PRO A 50 16.19 -1.93 -12.10
N PHE A 51 15.29 -2.30 -13.02
CA PHE A 51 15.08 -3.70 -13.44
C PHE A 51 15.67 -4.02 -14.83
N GLY A 52 16.11 -3.00 -15.59
CA GLY A 52 16.66 -3.17 -16.94
C GLY A 52 15.65 -3.71 -17.97
N ASN A 53 16.16 -4.18 -19.12
CA ASN A 53 15.32 -4.76 -20.18
C ASN A 53 14.88 -6.19 -19.81
N GLU A 54 13.61 -6.37 -19.46
CA GLU A 54 13.01 -7.65 -19.07
C GLU A 54 12.47 -8.50 -20.24
N GLU A 55 12.75 -8.15 -21.50
CA GLU A 55 12.19 -8.83 -22.67
C GLU A 55 12.55 -10.32 -22.71
N PHE A 56 13.73 -10.69 -22.18
CA PHE A 56 14.24 -12.06 -22.09
C PHE A 56 14.48 -12.55 -20.64
N ALA A 57 13.97 -11.85 -19.62
CA ALA A 57 14.14 -12.25 -18.22
C ALA A 57 13.13 -13.33 -17.81
N ASP A 58 13.60 -14.36 -17.07
CA ASP A 58 12.74 -15.42 -16.50
C ASP A 58 11.69 -14.88 -15.52
N VAL A 59 11.96 -13.73 -14.90
CA VAL A 59 11.07 -13.03 -13.97
C VAL A 59 10.87 -11.61 -14.46
N LYS A 60 9.60 -11.22 -14.66
CA LYS A 60 9.19 -9.86 -15.02
C LYS A 60 8.68 -9.13 -13.78
N TYR A 61 9.33 -8.03 -13.40
CA TYR A 61 8.99 -7.21 -12.23
C TYR A 61 8.03 -6.07 -12.60
N LYS A 62 8.05 -5.57 -13.86
CA LYS A 62 7.13 -4.51 -14.35
C LYS A 62 5.76 -5.03 -14.79
N VAL A 63 5.06 -5.69 -13.88
CA VAL A 63 3.79 -6.38 -14.17
C VAL A 63 2.58 -5.70 -13.56
N MET A 64 2.77 -4.66 -12.74
CA MET A 64 1.72 -4.05 -11.94
C MET A 64 1.04 -2.88 -12.65
N THR A 65 -0.30 -2.84 -12.56
CA THR A 65 -1.11 -1.70 -13.03
C THR A 65 -1.39 -0.71 -11.89
N TRP A 66 -1.76 0.54 -12.22
CA TRP A 66 -1.93 1.61 -11.21
C TRP A 66 -2.93 1.27 -10.10
N TRP A 67 -4.05 0.61 -10.43
CA TRP A 67 -5.07 0.25 -9.43
C TRP A 67 -4.60 -0.88 -8.51
N GLN A 68 -3.84 -1.84 -9.04
CA GLN A 68 -3.20 -2.89 -8.25
C GLN A 68 -2.18 -2.30 -7.26
N CYS A 69 -1.36 -1.35 -7.73
CA CYS A 69 -0.44 -0.59 -6.89
C CYS A 69 -1.19 0.17 -5.79
N GLY A 70 -2.29 0.85 -6.14
CA GLY A 70 -3.13 1.54 -5.17
C GLY A 70 -3.67 0.60 -4.09
N MET A 71 -4.13 -0.60 -4.46
CA MET A 71 -4.62 -1.59 -3.50
C MET A 71 -3.51 -2.14 -2.58
N ILE A 72 -2.31 -2.36 -3.10
CA ILE A 72 -1.14 -2.77 -2.30
C ILE A 72 -0.78 -1.67 -1.30
N MET A 73 -0.66 -0.43 -1.78
CA MET A 73 -0.39 0.75 -0.95
C MET A 73 -1.44 0.92 0.17
N ILE A 74 -2.71 0.71 -0.15
CA ILE A 74 -3.83 0.77 0.81
C ILE A 74 -3.70 -0.31 1.87
N ALA A 75 -3.51 -1.57 1.45
CA ALA A 75 -3.40 -2.71 2.36
C ALA A 75 -2.23 -2.56 3.33
N GLU A 76 -1.09 -2.07 2.83
CA GLU A 76 0.10 -1.81 3.62
C GLU A 76 -0.13 -0.69 4.65
N THR A 77 -0.68 0.44 4.19
CA THR A 77 -0.78 1.64 5.05
C THR A 77 -1.86 1.49 6.13
N ILE A 78 -3.03 0.92 5.79
CA ILE A 78 -4.20 0.91 6.69
C ILE A 78 -3.96 0.05 7.93
N SER A 79 -3.18 -1.03 7.83
CA SER A 79 -3.29 -2.10 8.82
C SER A 79 -2.90 -1.73 10.25
N LEU A 80 -1.76 -1.08 10.47
CA LEU A 80 -1.33 -0.71 11.82
C LEU A 80 -1.82 0.68 12.21
N GLY A 81 -1.89 1.58 11.23
CA GLY A 81 -2.31 2.96 11.42
C GLY A 81 -3.71 3.04 12.00
N ILE A 82 -4.69 2.41 11.33
CA ILE A 82 -6.12 2.55 11.68
C ILE A 82 -6.46 2.08 13.10
N LEU A 83 -5.66 1.15 13.64
CA LEU A 83 -5.92 0.54 14.94
C LEU A 83 -5.40 1.36 16.12
N SER A 84 -4.42 2.24 15.89
CA SER A 84 -3.85 3.10 16.94
C SER A 84 -4.53 4.48 17.01
N LEU A 85 -5.15 4.92 15.90
CA LEU A 85 -5.79 6.24 15.81
C LEU A 85 -6.89 6.48 16.84
N PRO A 86 -7.80 5.54 17.15
CA PRO A 86 -8.83 5.78 18.17
C PRO A 86 -8.25 6.11 19.56
N SER A 87 -7.15 5.45 19.93
CA SER A 87 -6.44 5.72 21.19
C SER A 87 -5.72 7.08 21.15
N ALA A 88 -5.17 7.48 20.00
CA ALA A 88 -4.60 8.82 19.81
C ALA A 88 -5.66 9.93 19.94
N VAL A 89 -6.88 9.72 19.40
CA VAL A 89 -8.02 10.63 19.62
C VAL A 89 -8.39 10.69 21.09
N ALA A 90 -8.37 9.56 21.80
CA ALA A 90 -8.66 9.53 23.24
C ALA A 90 -7.67 10.34 24.08
N ALA A 91 -6.41 10.39 23.66
CA ALA A 91 -5.37 11.17 24.35
C ALA A 91 -5.45 12.68 24.05
N LEU A 92 -5.73 13.08 22.80
CA LEU A 92 -5.74 14.50 22.39
C LEU A 92 -7.10 15.19 22.52
N GLY A 93 -8.18 14.42 22.43
CA GLY A 93 -9.54 14.92 22.23
C GLY A 93 -9.94 14.97 20.76
N LEU A 94 -11.25 15.01 20.52
CA LEU A 94 -11.83 14.84 19.19
C LEU A 94 -11.39 15.90 18.18
N VAL A 95 -11.47 17.18 18.57
CA VAL A 95 -11.21 18.31 17.66
C VAL A 95 -9.74 18.38 17.21
N PRO A 96 -8.74 18.44 18.11
CA PRO A 96 -7.34 18.52 17.69
C PRO A 96 -6.89 17.29 16.91
N ALA A 97 -7.35 16.09 17.29
CA ALA A 97 -6.97 14.88 16.58
C ALA A 97 -7.49 14.84 15.14
N ILE A 98 -8.74 15.25 14.88
CA ILE A 98 -9.28 15.32 13.50
C ILE A 98 -8.49 16.32 12.65
N ILE A 99 -8.18 17.50 13.19
CA ILE A 99 -7.38 18.51 12.48
C ILE A 99 -6.01 17.94 12.10
N ILE A 100 -5.36 17.21 13.02
CA ILE A 100 -4.06 16.59 12.78
C ILE A 100 -4.17 15.44 11.77
N ILE A 101 -5.19 14.58 11.86
CA ILE A 101 -5.40 13.48 10.90
C ILE A 101 -5.60 14.01 9.48
N ILE A 102 -6.43 15.04 9.30
CA ILE A 102 -6.68 15.64 7.99
C ILE A 102 -5.46 16.43 7.49
N GLY A 103 -4.85 17.24 8.37
CA GLY A 103 -3.68 18.04 8.05
C GLY A 103 -2.48 17.21 7.64
N LEU A 104 -2.15 16.17 8.41
CA LEU A 104 -1.11 15.20 8.05
C LEU A 104 -1.49 14.40 6.80
N GLY A 105 -2.78 14.13 6.57
CA GLY A 105 -3.24 13.51 5.33
C GLY A 105 -2.96 14.36 4.08
N ILE A 106 -3.18 15.68 4.15
CA ILE A 106 -2.86 16.61 3.06
C ILE A 106 -1.34 16.68 2.84
N ILE A 107 -0.57 16.81 3.93
CA ILE A 107 0.90 16.83 3.86
C ILE A 107 1.42 15.53 3.26
N ALA A 108 0.92 14.37 3.71
CA ALA A 108 1.25 13.06 3.17
C ALA A 108 0.93 12.97 1.67
N THR A 109 -0.21 13.50 1.23
CA THR A 109 -0.56 13.54 -0.21
C THR A 109 0.51 14.30 -0.99
N TYR A 110 0.90 15.48 -0.48
CA TYR A 110 1.87 16.34 -1.14
C TYR A 110 3.26 15.70 -1.18
N THR A 111 3.75 15.15 -0.07
CA THR A 111 5.06 14.47 -0.01
C THR A 111 5.09 13.24 -0.91
N GLY A 112 4.02 12.45 -0.94
CA GLY A 112 3.88 11.30 -1.84
C GLY A 112 3.89 11.71 -3.31
N TYR A 113 3.30 12.87 -3.65
CA TYR A 113 3.32 13.40 -5.01
C TYR A 113 4.72 13.86 -5.41
N VAL A 114 5.44 14.55 -4.51
CA VAL A 114 6.83 14.97 -4.73
C VAL A 114 7.75 13.76 -4.94
N ILE A 115 7.58 12.68 -4.17
CA ILE A 115 8.30 11.42 -4.39
C ILE A 115 8.06 10.88 -5.80
N GLY A 116 6.81 10.90 -6.26
CA GLY A 116 6.47 10.53 -7.64
C GLY A 116 7.21 11.38 -8.68
N GLN A 117 7.19 12.70 -8.53
CA GLN A 117 7.91 13.62 -9.43
C GLN A 117 9.42 13.37 -9.41
N PHE A 118 10.00 13.12 -8.24
CA PHE A 118 11.41 12.82 -8.09
C PHE A 118 11.80 11.53 -8.84
N LYS A 119 10.99 10.48 -8.69
CA LYS A 119 11.18 9.20 -9.40
C LYS A 119 11.04 9.34 -10.91
N MET A 120 10.10 10.16 -11.39
CA MET A 120 9.97 10.46 -12.82
C MET A 120 11.19 11.20 -13.38
N ARG A 121 11.80 12.07 -12.57
CA ARG A 121 13.02 12.78 -12.96
C ARG A 121 14.26 11.89 -12.92
N TYR A 122 14.32 10.96 -11.98
CA TYR A 122 15.42 10.03 -11.75
C TYR A 122 14.92 8.58 -11.71
N PRO A 123 14.71 7.94 -12.89
CA PRO A 123 14.14 6.59 -12.96
C PRO A 123 14.94 5.51 -12.23
N HIS A 124 16.27 5.68 -12.07
CA HIS A 124 17.16 4.72 -11.41
C HIS A 124 16.97 4.64 -9.89
N VAL A 125 16.28 5.60 -9.26
CA VAL A 125 16.11 5.66 -7.79
C VAL A 125 15.12 4.59 -7.33
N HIS A 126 15.56 3.58 -6.61
CA HIS A 126 14.69 2.48 -6.20
C HIS A 126 14.32 2.51 -4.70
N ASN A 127 15.17 3.11 -3.88
CA ASN A 127 14.96 3.27 -2.43
C ASN A 127 15.28 4.71 -1.96
N MET A 128 15.08 5.00 -0.67
CA MET A 128 15.41 6.31 -0.09
C MET A 128 16.93 6.56 -0.01
N ALA A 129 17.76 5.51 -0.01
CA ALA A 129 19.21 5.65 -0.03
C ALA A 129 19.68 6.26 -1.36
N ASP A 130 19.15 5.78 -2.49
CA ASP A 130 19.44 6.31 -3.83
C ASP A 130 18.97 7.76 -3.95
N ALA A 131 17.79 8.07 -3.42
CA ALA A 131 17.30 9.45 -3.36
C ALA A 131 18.23 10.34 -2.51
N GLY A 132 18.75 9.80 -1.40
CA GLY A 132 19.74 10.46 -0.56
C GLY A 132 21.07 10.69 -1.26
N GLU A 133 21.51 9.75 -2.07
CA GLU A 133 22.74 9.88 -2.87
C GLU A 133 22.65 11.05 -3.84
N ILE A 134 21.50 11.22 -4.52
CA ILE A 134 21.30 12.33 -5.46
C ILE A 134 21.24 13.68 -4.73
N LEU A 135 20.62 13.75 -3.55
CA LEU A 135 20.40 15.00 -2.83
C LEU A 135 21.64 15.51 -2.08
N PHE A 136 22.38 14.61 -1.41
CA PHE A 136 23.49 14.98 -0.53
C PHE A 136 24.76 14.16 -0.77
N GLY A 137 24.85 13.44 -1.89
CA GLY A 137 25.98 12.57 -2.21
C GLY A 137 26.06 11.37 -1.26
N ARG A 138 27.28 10.82 -1.11
CA ARG A 138 27.54 9.61 -0.31
C ARG A 138 27.03 9.70 1.13
N ILE A 139 27.11 10.87 1.76
CA ILE A 139 26.63 11.06 3.14
C ILE A 139 25.09 10.93 3.19
N GLY A 140 24.39 11.46 2.19
CA GLY A 140 22.93 11.33 2.08
C GLY A 140 22.48 9.88 1.91
N ARG A 141 23.22 9.10 1.12
CA ARG A 141 22.96 7.67 0.93
C ARG A 141 22.99 6.90 2.24
N GLU A 142 24.05 7.06 3.02
CA GLU A 142 24.21 6.35 4.30
C GLU A 142 23.17 6.79 5.33
N ILE A 143 22.87 8.09 5.42
CA ILE A 143 21.91 8.60 6.39
C ILE A 143 20.48 8.16 6.04
N LEU A 144 20.03 8.38 4.81
CA LEU A 144 18.66 8.03 4.41
C LEU A 144 18.46 6.52 4.28
N GLY A 145 19.46 5.79 3.77
CA GLY A 145 19.44 4.34 3.73
C GLY A 145 19.42 3.72 5.13
N GLY A 146 20.29 4.20 6.02
CA GLY A 146 20.31 3.77 7.43
C GLY A 146 18.99 4.09 8.16
N ALA A 147 18.42 5.28 7.92
CA ALA A 147 17.13 5.66 8.49
C ALA A 147 15.97 4.81 7.95
N GLN A 148 15.93 4.54 6.63
CA GLN A 148 14.94 3.65 6.02
C GLN A 148 15.04 2.24 6.61
N LEU A 149 16.25 1.67 6.68
CA LEU A 149 16.46 0.32 7.20
C LEU A 149 16.00 0.21 8.66
N LEU A 150 16.42 1.16 9.50
CA LEU A 150 16.03 1.19 10.90
C LEU A 150 14.51 1.31 11.06
N PHE A 151 13.88 2.15 10.26
CA PHE A 151 12.43 2.33 10.27
C PHE A 151 11.68 1.05 9.87
N LEU A 152 12.13 0.36 8.82
CA LEU A 152 11.56 -0.91 8.37
C LEU A 152 11.71 -2.01 9.43
N ILE A 153 12.85 -2.08 10.12
CA ILE A 153 13.06 -3.02 11.24
C ILE A 153 12.02 -2.80 12.35
N PHE A 154 11.77 -1.54 12.74
CA PHE A 154 10.77 -1.24 13.76
C PHE A 154 9.34 -1.50 13.31
N ILE A 155 9.02 -1.26 12.03
CA ILE A 155 7.74 -1.64 11.44
C ILE A 155 7.53 -3.15 11.55
N MET A 156 8.51 -3.95 11.14
CA MET A 156 8.43 -5.41 11.26
C MET A 156 8.24 -5.87 12.71
N GLY A 157 8.92 -5.22 13.66
CA GLY A 157 8.69 -5.43 15.08
C GLY A 157 7.25 -5.12 15.52
N SER A 158 6.64 -4.05 15.01
CA SER A 158 5.24 -3.68 15.27
C SER A 158 4.24 -4.71 14.71
N HIS A 159 4.51 -5.28 13.54
CA HIS A 159 3.71 -6.36 12.97
C HIS A 159 3.79 -7.63 13.81
N VAL A 160 4.99 -8.03 14.25
CA VAL A 160 5.18 -9.17 15.16
C VAL A 160 4.45 -8.92 16.49
N LEU A 161 4.51 -7.70 17.04
CA LEU A 161 3.77 -7.34 18.25
C LEU A 161 2.25 -7.49 18.03
N THR A 162 1.72 -7.06 16.89
CA THR A 162 0.30 -7.19 16.55
C THR A 162 -0.10 -8.67 16.43
N PHE A 163 0.75 -9.51 15.85
CA PHE A 163 0.55 -10.96 15.81
C PHE A 163 0.52 -11.58 17.22
N ILE A 164 1.42 -11.16 18.11
CA ILE A 164 1.43 -11.60 19.52
C ILE A 164 0.12 -11.22 20.22
N VAL A 165 -0.36 -9.99 20.05
CA VAL A 165 -1.62 -9.52 20.65
C VAL A 165 -2.81 -10.33 20.13
N MET A 166 -2.86 -10.57 18.81
CA MET A 166 -3.88 -11.40 18.18
C MET A 166 -3.86 -12.83 18.73
N ALA A 167 -2.70 -13.48 18.74
CA ALA A 167 -2.53 -14.86 19.20
C ALA A 167 -2.91 -15.01 20.69
N ASN A 168 -2.45 -14.09 21.54
CA ASN A 168 -2.83 -14.06 22.96
C ASN A 168 -4.35 -13.90 23.13
N THR A 169 -4.98 -13.07 22.32
CA THR A 169 -6.41 -12.79 22.43
C THR A 169 -7.28 -13.98 21.98
N ILE A 170 -6.86 -14.69 20.92
CA ILE A 170 -7.59 -15.86 20.42
C ILE A 170 -7.40 -17.06 21.35
N SER A 171 -6.18 -17.24 21.89
CA SER A 171 -5.81 -18.37 22.74
C SER A 171 -6.10 -18.19 24.23
N ASP A 172 -6.67 -17.05 24.65
CA ASP A 172 -6.82 -16.66 26.07
C ASP A 172 -5.50 -16.78 26.85
N HIS A 173 -4.40 -16.26 26.30
CA HIS A 173 -3.05 -16.33 26.87
C HIS A 173 -2.57 -17.78 27.13
N GLY A 174 -2.81 -18.67 26.16
CA GLY A 174 -2.45 -20.09 26.29
C GLY A 174 -0.95 -20.40 26.49
N THR A 175 -0.05 -19.51 26.07
CA THR A 175 1.40 -19.62 26.28
C THR A 175 2.04 -18.25 26.51
N CYS A 176 3.33 -18.22 26.83
CA CYS A 176 4.05 -16.95 26.95
C CYS A 176 4.09 -16.19 25.61
N SER A 177 3.94 -14.87 25.68
CA SER A 177 3.91 -13.97 24.50
C SER A 177 5.15 -14.08 23.62
N ILE A 178 6.30 -14.44 24.21
CA ILE A 178 7.57 -14.62 23.48
C ILE A 178 7.47 -15.79 22.49
N VAL A 179 6.82 -16.89 22.87
CA VAL A 179 6.63 -18.05 21.97
C VAL A 179 5.78 -17.67 20.78
N TYR A 180 4.69 -16.92 20.99
CA TYR A 180 3.90 -16.40 19.87
C TYR A 180 4.69 -15.46 18.97
N GLY A 181 5.63 -14.68 19.52
CA GLY A 181 6.53 -13.83 18.75
C GLY A 181 7.46 -14.63 17.83
N VAL A 182 8.08 -15.68 18.36
CA VAL A 182 8.96 -16.58 17.59
C VAL A 182 8.17 -17.31 16.50
N VAL A 183 6.98 -17.82 16.82
CA VAL A 183 6.11 -18.47 15.83
C VAL A 183 5.71 -17.49 14.73
N GLY A 184 5.32 -16.26 15.10
CA GLY A 184 5.03 -15.20 14.13
C GLY A 184 6.22 -14.98 13.20
N MET A 185 7.42 -14.81 13.74
CA MET A 185 8.65 -14.61 12.95
C MET A 185 8.98 -15.78 12.00
N ILE A 186 8.70 -17.02 12.39
CA ILE A 186 8.90 -18.18 11.50
C ILE A 186 7.85 -18.17 10.37
N VAL A 187 6.60 -17.84 10.71
CA VAL A 187 5.51 -17.74 9.73
C VAL A 187 5.78 -16.61 8.73
N SER A 188 6.24 -15.42 9.16
CA SER A 188 6.67 -14.36 8.23
C SER A 188 7.73 -14.85 7.27
N LEU A 189 8.77 -15.50 7.79
CA LEU A 189 9.90 -15.95 6.99
C LEU A 189 9.46 -16.93 5.89
N ILE A 190 8.61 -17.90 6.22
CA ILE A 190 8.05 -18.86 5.26
C ILE A 190 7.14 -18.14 4.26
N CYS A 191 6.25 -17.29 4.73
CA CYS A 191 5.33 -16.55 3.87
C CYS A 191 6.06 -15.59 2.93
N THR A 192 7.28 -15.14 3.23
CA THR A 192 8.07 -14.22 2.38
C THR A 192 8.69 -14.89 1.15
N LEU A 193 8.77 -16.23 1.13
CA LEU A 193 9.43 -16.97 0.04
C LEU A 193 8.80 -16.86 -1.38
N PRO A 194 7.47 -16.71 -1.57
CA PRO A 194 6.88 -16.55 -2.90
C PRO A 194 7.14 -15.13 -3.45
N ARG A 195 8.25 -15.03 -4.20
CA ARG A 195 8.97 -13.85 -4.68
C ARG A 195 8.33 -13.04 -5.83
N THR A 196 7.01 -13.09 -6.05
CA THR A 196 6.38 -12.44 -7.22
C THR A 196 5.19 -11.55 -6.87
N LEU A 197 5.35 -10.24 -7.08
CA LEU A 197 4.41 -9.18 -6.68
C LEU A 197 3.04 -9.23 -7.39
N LYS A 198 2.94 -9.82 -8.58
CA LYS A 198 1.64 -10.06 -9.24
C LYS A 198 0.70 -10.93 -8.41
N ASN A 199 1.25 -11.95 -7.74
CA ASN A 199 0.49 -12.78 -6.81
C ASN A 199 0.22 -12.03 -5.49
N VAL A 200 1.14 -11.14 -5.08
CA VAL A 200 0.98 -10.29 -3.90
C VAL A 200 -0.19 -9.31 -4.07
N SER A 201 -0.44 -8.76 -5.26
CA SER A 201 -1.58 -7.85 -5.48
C SER A 201 -2.95 -8.49 -5.14
N TRP A 202 -3.15 -9.77 -5.48
CA TRP A 202 -4.37 -10.51 -5.09
C TRP A 202 -4.44 -10.77 -3.58
N LEU A 203 -3.29 -11.05 -2.95
CA LEU A 203 -3.18 -11.18 -1.49
C LEU A 203 -3.48 -9.85 -0.79
N SER A 204 -3.05 -8.72 -1.34
CA SER A 204 -3.33 -7.39 -0.80
C SER A 204 -4.82 -7.05 -0.84
N ILE A 205 -5.56 -7.46 -1.87
CA ILE A 205 -7.02 -7.31 -1.90
C ILE A 205 -7.66 -8.11 -0.77
N SER A 206 -7.24 -9.37 -0.57
CA SER A 206 -7.72 -10.21 0.54
C SER A 206 -7.41 -9.58 1.90
N SER A 207 -6.19 -9.08 2.07
CA SER A 207 -5.74 -8.37 3.27
C SER A 207 -6.57 -7.11 3.54
N PHE A 208 -6.82 -6.29 2.51
CA PHE A 208 -7.65 -5.10 2.66
C PHE A 208 -9.09 -5.44 3.08
N ILE A 209 -9.72 -6.42 2.43
CA ILE A 209 -11.08 -6.86 2.78
C ILE A 209 -11.13 -7.37 4.22
N SER A 210 -10.13 -8.14 4.64
CA SER A 210 -10.00 -8.70 5.98
C SER A 210 -9.90 -7.59 7.05
N ILE A 211 -8.98 -6.63 6.91
CA ILE A 211 -8.85 -5.53 7.89
C ILE A 211 -10.07 -4.61 7.87
N PHE A 212 -10.61 -4.30 6.69
CA PHE A 212 -11.81 -3.48 6.57
C PHE A 212 -13.00 -4.14 7.29
N ALA A 213 -13.22 -5.44 7.08
CA ALA A 213 -14.27 -6.18 7.78
C ALA A 213 -14.05 -6.19 9.30
N ALA A 214 -12.82 -6.43 9.77
CA ALA A 214 -12.49 -6.42 11.19
C ALA A 214 -12.75 -5.04 11.85
N VAL A 215 -12.39 -3.95 11.15
CA VAL A 215 -12.65 -2.58 11.61
C VAL A 215 -14.15 -2.29 11.65
N MET A 216 -14.91 -2.66 10.61
CA MET A 216 -16.36 -2.46 10.58
C MET A 216 -17.07 -3.21 11.70
N ILE A 217 -16.68 -4.47 11.97
CA ILE A 217 -17.21 -5.25 13.09
C ILE A 217 -16.89 -4.57 14.42
N THR A 218 -15.67 -4.08 14.58
CA THR A 218 -15.22 -3.36 15.79
C THR A 218 -16.05 -2.08 16.00
N MET A 219 -16.24 -1.28 14.96
CA MET A 219 -17.04 -0.06 15.00
C MET A 219 -18.51 -0.33 15.38
N ILE A 220 -19.14 -1.33 14.75
CA ILE A 220 -20.53 -1.70 15.03
C ILE A 220 -20.66 -2.18 16.48
N ALA A 221 -19.75 -3.04 16.93
CA ALA A 221 -19.80 -3.59 18.27
C ALA A 221 -19.61 -2.55 19.37
N ILE A 222 -18.66 -1.63 19.22
CA ILE A 222 -18.47 -0.51 20.16
C ILE A 222 -19.68 0.43 20.10
N GLY A 223 -20.25 0.67 18.91
CA GLY A 223 -21.46 1.47 18.72
C GLY A 223 -22.70 0.93 19.43
N ILE A 224 -22.79 -0.40 19.58
CA ILE A 224 -23.85 -1.09 20.33
C ILE A 224 -23.54 -1.11 21.83
N GLN A 225 -22.31 -1.47 22.22
CA GLN A 225 -21.91 -1.60 23.63
C GLN A 225 -21.88 -0.24 24.34
N ARG A 226 -21.54 0.83 23.61
CA ARG A 226 -21.40 2.21 24.11
C ARG A 226 -20.71 2.30 25.48
N PRO A 227 -19.50 1.73 25.65
CA PRO A 227 -18.80 1.78 26.93
C PRO A 227 -18.41 3.21 27.34
N GLY A 228 -18.25 4.13 26.38
CA GLY A 228 -17.91 5.52 26.62
C GLY A 228 -19.07 6.33 27.23
N LYS A 229 -18.84 6.91 28.40
CA LYS A 229 -19.83 7.76 29.10
C LYS A 229 -19.83 9.22 28.65
N GLN A 230 -18.68 9.72 28.20
CA GLN A 230 -18.48 11.12 27.79
C GLN A 230 -17.51 11.20 26.61
N VAL A 231 -17.69 12.24 25.81
CA VAL A 231 -16.90 12.52 24.61
C VAL A 231 -16.30 13.89 24.80
N ASP A 232 -14.98 13.95 24.87
CA ASP A 232 -14.29 15.20 25.12
C ASP A 232 -13.87 15.85 23.80
N ALA A 233 -14.36 17.06 23.58
CA ALA A 233 -13.97 17.85 22.42
C ALA A 233 -12.46 18.14 22.43
N THR A 234 -11.92 18.38 23.63
CA THR A 234 -10.50 18.64 23.91
C THR A 234 -10.13 17.96 25.23
N VAL A 235 -8.95 17.34 25.28
CA VAL A 235 -8.41 16.76 26.52
C VAL A 235 -7.16 17.54 26.90
N GLU A 236 -7.06 17.96 28.16
CA GLU A 236 -5.81 18.48 28.71
C GLU A 236 -4.82 17.31 28.86
N ALA A 237 -4.04 17.08 27.82
CA ALA A 237 -3.02 16.03 27.79
C ALA A 237 -1.68 16.57 28.30
N SER A 238 -0.96 15.76 29.07
CA SER A 238 0.45 16.04 29.33
C SER A 238 1.23 16.04 28.02
N PHE A 239 2.35 16.77 27.97
CA PHE A 239 3.21 16.81 26.78
C PHE A 239 3.57 15.40 26.29
N TYR A 240 3.86 14.48 27.20
CA TYR A 240 4.16 13.09 26.88
C TYR A 240 3.01 12.38 26.16
N HIS A 241 1.79 12.45 26.69
CA HIS A 241 0.63 11.79 26.06
C HIS A 241 0.26 12.44 24.72
N ALA A 242 0.35 13.78 24.64
CA ALA A 242 0.11 14.49 23.40
C ALA A 242 1.14 14.12 22.32
N PHE A 243 2.43 14.07 22.68
CA PHE A 243 3.51 13.71 21.77
C PHE A 243 3.32 12.30 21.22
N LEU A 244 3.08 11.31 22.09
CA LEU A 244 2.83 9.93 21.65
C LEU A 244 1.61 9.81 20.74
N ALA A 245 0.53 10.52 21.04
CA ALA A 245 -0.66 10.50 20.21
C ALA A 245 -0.40 11.08 18.81
N VAL A 246 0.31 12.21 18.73
CA VAL A 246 0.71 12.80 17.44
C VAL A 246 1.65 11.86 16.68
N THR A 247 2.63 11.25 17.33
CA THR A 247 3.53 10.28 16.70
C THR A 247 2.78 9.06 16.15
N ASN A 248 1.77 8.55 16.87
CA ASN A 248 0.92 7.46 16.36
C ASN A 248 0.14 7.87 15.11
N ILE A 249 -0.36 9.11 15.04
CA ILE A 249 -1.03 9.62 13.83
C ILE A 249 -0.02 9.78 12.68
N ILE A 250 1.19 10.27 12.94
CA ILE A 250 2.26 10.37 11.94
C ILE A 250 2.61 8.98 11.41
N PHE A 251 2.78 8.01 12.31
CA PHE A 251 3.06 6.62 11.95
C PHE A 251 1.98 6.03 11.04
N ALA A 252 0.70 6.35 11.26
CA ALA A 252 -0.40 5.90 10.42
C ALA A 252 -0.31 6.37 8.94
N TYR A 253 0.43 7.47 8.67
CA TYR A 253 0.69 7.99 7.31
C TYR A 253 2.12 7.72 6.81
N ALA A 254 2.92 6.95 7.53
CA ALA A 254 4.34 6.76 7.24
C ALA A 254 4.65 5.68 6.17
N GLY A 255 3.75 5.47 5.20
CA GLY A 255 3.92 4.50 4.11
C GLY A 255 4.90 4.92 3.00
N HIS A 256 5.36 6.17 3.01
CA HIS A 256 6.18 6.77 1.95
C HIS A 256 7.49 6.03 1.67
N VAL A 257 8.02 5.33 2.67
CA VAL A 257 9.30 4.59 2.57
C VAL A 257 9.28 3.52 1.48
N ALA A 258 8.11 2.96 1.16
CA ALA A 258 7.96 1.93 0.13
C ALA A 258 7.57 2.48 -1.25
N PHE A 259 7.29 3.79 -1.39
CA PHE A 259 6.71 4.33 -2.62
C PHE A 259 7.67 4.23 -3.82
N PHE A 260 8.99 4.41 -3.63
CA PHE A 260 9.95 4.25 -4.73
C PHE A 260 9.97 2.82 -5.30
N GLY A 261 9.85 1.81 -4.43
CA GLY A 261 9.70 0.41 -4.83
C GLY A 261 8.42 0.20 -5.64
N PHE A 262 7.27 0.62 -5.10
CA PHE A 262 5.97 0.48 -5.78
C PHE A 262 5.94 1.18 -7.14
N ILE A 263 6.56 2.36 -7.28
CA ILE A 263 6.61 3.07 -8.57
C ILE A 263 7.48 2.30 -9.58
N SER A 264 8.57 1.67 -9.13
CA SER A 264 9.49 0.94 -10.02
C SER A 264 8.84 -0.30 -10.65
N GLU A 265 7.90 -0.92 -9.97
CA GLU A 265 7.19 -2.13 -10.42
C GLU A 265 5.97 -1.83 -11.31
N LEU A 266 5.55 -0.57 -11.40
CA LEU A 266 4.48 -0.17 -12.29
C LEU A 266 4.91 -0.37 -13.74
N LYS A 267 4.04 -1.04 -14.51
CA LYS A 267 4.19 -1.14 -15.97
C LYS A 267 4.27 0.25 -16.62
N GLU A 268 3.45 1.18 -16.11
CA GLU A 268 3.41 2.57 -16.54
C GLU A 268 3.54 3.48 -15.29
N PRO A 269 4.74 3.97 -14.99
CA PRO A 269 4.98 4.84 -13.82
C PRO A 269 4.10 6.09 -13.80
N GLU A 270 3.65 6.56 -14.97
CA GLU A 270 2.76 7.74 -15.13
C GLU A 270 1.39 7.53 -14.48
N GLY A 271 1.01 6.27 -14.23
CA GLY A 271 -0.19 5.92 -13.47
C GLY A 271 -0.08 6.16 -11.95
N TYR A 272 1.13 6.36 -11.41
CA TYR A 272 1.34 6.47 -9.95
C TYR A 272 0.50 7.54 -9.25
N PRO A 273 0.33 8.78 -9.77
CA PRO A 273 -0.49 9.78 -9.09
C PRO A 273 -1.94 9.30 -8.87
N LYS A 274 -2.51 8.51 -9.80
CA LYS A 274 -3.85 7.92 -9.64
C LYS A 274 -3.89 6.93 -8.46
N ALA A 275 -2.86 6.10 -8.32
CA ALA A 275 -2.70 5.18 -7.21
C ALA A 275 -2.54 5.92 -5.86
N LEU A 276 -1.75 7.00 -5.85
CA LEU A 276 -1.54 7.84 -4.67
C LEU A 276 -2.84 8.52 -4.21
N TYR A 277 -3.60 9.14 -5.12
CA TYR A 277 -4.88 9.75 -4.75
C TYR A 277 -5.88 8.71 -4.25
N LEU A 278 -5.94 7.53 -4.87
CA LEU A 278 -6.77 6.42 -4.42
C LEU A 278 -6.40 5.98 -2.99
N LEU A 279 -5.10 5.79 -2.71
CA LEU A 279 -4.59 5.52 -1.37
C LEU A 279 -5.07 6.60 -0.41
N GLN A 280 -4.72 7.84 -0.69
CA GLN A 280 -4.77 8.89 0.31
C GLN A 280 -6.19 9.34 0.62
N THR A 281 -7.08 9.36 -0.37
CA THR A 281 -8.51 9.59 -0.16
C THR A 281 -9.13 8.47 0.67
N THR A 282 -8.88 7.20 0.31
CA THR A 282 -9.40 6.04 1.05
C THR A 282 -8.90 6.04 2.49
N ASN A 283 -7.60 6.27 2.68
CA ASN A 283 -6.92 6.23 3.96
C ASN A 283 -7.44 7.33 4.89
N THR A 284 -7.49 8.58 4.41
CA THR A 284 -7.96 9.74 5.20
C THR A 284 -9.42 9.55 5.65
N ILE A 285 -10.28 9.06 4.76
CA ILE A 285 -11.70 8.80 5.09
C ILE A 285 -11.81 7.70 6.15
N LEU A 286 -11.17 6.54 5.93
CA LEU A 286 -11.26 5.42 6.86
C LEU A 286 -10.67 5.75 8.22
N TYR A 287 -9.53 6.43 8.25
CA TYR A 287 -8.88 6.89 9.47
C TYR A 287 -9.76 7.84 10.27
N THR A 288 -10.31 8.85 9.61
CA THR A 288 -11.16 9.85 10.27
C THR A 288 -12.45 9.19 10.79
N VAL A 289 -13.15 8.43 9.96
CA VAL A 289 -14.43 7.79 10.34
C VAL A 289 -14.21 6.79 11.47
N THR A 290 -13.20 5.92 11.36
CA THR A 290 -12.92 4.90 12.37
C THR A 290 -12.53 5.53 13.70
N ALA A 291 -11.63 6.51 13.68
CA ALA A 291 -11.17 7.17 14.90
C ALA A 291 -12.31 7.92 15.59
N VAL A 292 -13.15 8.64 14.83
CA VAL A 292 -14.31 9.37 15.38
C VAL A 292 -15.35 8.41 15.95
N VAL A 293 -15.76 7.37 15.21
CA VAL A 293 -16.82 6.45 15.65
C VAL A 293 -16.37 5.66 16.87
N ILE A 294 -15.17 5.08 16.84
CA ILE A 294 -14.65 4.29 17.97
C ILE A 294 -14.49 5.17 19.19
N TYR A 295 -13.96 6.39 19.07
CA TYR A 295 -13.85 7.29 20.22
C TYR A 295 -15.21 7.78 20.72
N ARG A 296 -16.14 8.12 19.82
CA ARG A 296 -17.48 8.63 20.16
C ARG A 296 -18.29 7.66 21.02
N TYR A 297 -18.13 6.36 20.80
CA TYR A 297 -18.83 5.30 21.52
C TYR A 297 -17.94 4.59 22.56
N GLY A 298 -16.63 4.61 22.38
CA GLY A 298 -15.62 3.99 23.24
C GLY A 298 -15.19 4.84 24.44
N GLY A 299 -15.16 6.16 24.28
CA GLY A 299 -14.72 7.11 25.32
C GLY A 299 -13.20 7.16 25.49
N ARG A 300 -12.74 7.54 26.70
CA ARG A 300 -11.30 7.70 27.02
C ARG A 300 -10.52 6.38 27.12
N ASP A 301 -11.19 5.27 27.40
CA ASP A 301 -10.55 3.97 27.69
C ASP A 301 -10.39 3.07 26.45
N VAL A 302 -10.20 3.68 25.27
CA VAL A 302 -10.01 2.95 24.01
C VAL A 302 -8.59 2.36 23.96
N ALA A 303 -8.52 1.04 23.85
CA ALA A 303 -7.28 0.29 23.73
C ALA A 303 -6.61 0.51 22.36
N SER A 304 -5.30 0.33 22.32
CA SER A 304 -4.51 0.20 21.10
C SER A 304 -3.86 -1.18 21.10
N PRO A 305 -4.10 -2.05 20.10
CA PRO A 305 -4.95 -1.85 18.92
C PRO A 305 -6.46 -1.77 19.24
N ALA A 306 -7.22 -1.00 18.46
CA ALA A 306 -8.63 -0.70 18.69
C ALA A 306 -9.56 -1.92 18.75
N LEU A 307 -9.23 -3.02 18.04
CA LEU A 307 -9.95 -4.30 18.14
C LEU A 307 -10.06 -4.78 19.59
N GLY A 308 -9.04 -4.45 20.40
CA GLY A 308 -8.95 -4.73 21.83
C GLY A 308 -10.09 -4.17 22.67
N SER A 309 -10.74 -3.10 22.20
CA SER A 309 -11.72 -2.30 22.94
C SER A 309 -13.14 -2.87 22.90
N THR A 310 -13.36 -3.97 22.17
CA THR A 310 -14.67 -4.64 22.11
C THR A 310 -14.80 -5.70 23.20
N GLY A 311 -16.04 -6.06 23.54
CA GLY A 311 -16.34 -7.18 24.43
C GLY A 311 -15.66 -8.51 24.03
N PRO A 312 -15.48 -9.45 24.98
CA PRO A 312 -14.55 -10.59 24.84
C PRO A 312 -14.77 -11.45 23.59
N ILE A 313 -16.04 -11.75 23.26
CA ILE A 313 -16.39 -12.60 22.10
C ILE A 313 -16.11 -11.86 20.80
N VAL A 314 -16.56 -10.61 20.70
CA VAL A 314 -16.39 -9.81 19.47
C VAL A 314 -14.93 -9.55 19.18
N ARG A 315 -14.13 -9.29 20.22
CA ARG A 315 -12.69 -9.10 20.08
C ARG A 315 -12.02 -10.31 19.43
N LYS A 316 -12.35 -11.53 19.86
CA LYS A 316 -11.83 -12.76 19.25
C LYS A 316 -12.25 -12.91 17.79
N VAL A 317 -13.51 -12.60 17.48
CA VAL A 317 -14.02 -12.64 16.10
C VAL A 317 -13.31 -11.61 15.22
N ALA A 318 -13.15 -10.37 15.70
CA ALA A 318 -12.48 -9.31 14.96
C ALA A 318 -11.01 -9.65 14.69
N TYR A 319 -10.28 -10.14 15.70
CA TYR A 319 -8.90 -10.60 15.52
C TYR A 319 -8.81 -11.84 14.61
N GLY A 320 -9.78 -12.76 14.68
CA GLY A 320 -9.86 -13.91 13.79
C GLY A 320 -10.05 -13.51 12.33
N ILE A 321 -10.91 -12.53 12.07
CA ILE A 321 -11.15 -12.00 10.72
C ILE A 321 -9.93 -11.23 10.21
N ALA A 322 -9.14 -10.61 11.09
CA ALA A 322 -7.90 -9.90 10.74
C ALA A 322 -6.69 -10.83 10.51
N ILE A 323 -6.79 -12.15 10.76
CA ILE A 323 -5.67 -13.10 10.60
C ILE A 323 -5.02 -13.02 9.21
N PRO A 324 -5.76 -13.01 8.08
CA PRO A 324 -5.16 -12.91 6.76
C PRO A 324 -4.28 -11.67 6.63
N THR A 325 -4.77 -10.50 7.05
CA THR A 325 -4.00 -9.26 7.03
C THR A 325 -2.75 -9.33 7.90
N VAL A 326 -2.90 -9.74 9.16
CA VAL A 326 -1.78 -9.80 10.11
C VAL A 326 -0.70 -10.79 9.64
N SER A 327 -1.10 -11.91 9.04
CA SER A 327 -0.16 -12.93 8.54
C SER A 327 0.53 -12.48 7.25
N LEU A 328 -0.18 -11.78 6.36
CA LEU A 328 0.38 -11.26 5.10
C LEU A 328 1.33 -10.09 5.33
N LEU A 329 1.03 -9.18 6.27
CA LEU A 329 1.91 -8.04 6.59
C LEU A 329 3.21 -8.42 7.30
N LEU A 330 3.28 -9.66 7.76
CA LEU A 330 4.52 -10.22 8.27
C LEU A 330 5.53 -10.45 7.14
N GLN A 331 5.12 -10.40 5.87
CA GLN A 331 6.03 -10.40 4.73
C GLN A 331 6.76 -9.04 4.64
N PRO A 332 8.09 -9.00 4.70
CA PRO A 332 8.84 -7.81 4.34
C PRO A 332 8.56 -7.49 2.87
N SER A 333 7.82 -6.40 2.62
CA SER A 333 7.76 -5.76 1.31
C SER A 333 9.10 -5.06 1.03
N MET A 334 10.19 -5.83 0.98
CA MET A 334 11.54 -5.35 0.68
C MET A 334 12.02 -5.95 -0.64
N ASP A 335 11.26 -5.71 -1.71
CA ASP A 335 11.64 -6.18 -3.05
C ASP A 335 12.67 -5.27 -3.76
N GLY A 336 13.36 -4.38 -3.03
CA GLY A 336 14.30 -3.44 -3.64
C GLY A 336 15.79 -3.52 -3.28
N ASP A 337 16.15 -4.07 -2.12
CA ASP A 337 17.53 -3.90 -1.60
C ASP A 337 18.42 -5.15 -1.71
N ILE A 338 17.87 -6.31 -2.07
CA ILE A 338 18.66 -7.56 -2.09
C ILE A 338 19.37 -7.80 -3.44
N HIS A 339 18.90 -7.20 -4.54
CA HIS A 339 19.55 -7.37 -5.85
C HIS A 339 20.58 -6.29 -6.18
N THR A 340 20.50 -5.10 -5.56
CA THR A 340 21.51 -4.03 -5.71
C THR A 340 22.83 -4.34 -4.98
N LEU A 341 22.79 -5.12 -3.88
CA LEU A 341 24.01 -5.54 -3.18
C LEU A 341 24.87 -6.57 -3.95
N HIS A 342 24.31 -7.23 -4.96
CA HIS A 342 25.06 -8.14 -5.84
C HIS A 342 25.55 -7.45 -7.13
N ALA A 343 25.00 -6.30 -7.50
CA ALA A 343 25.44 -5.54 -8.69
C ALA A 343 26.69 -4.68 -8.42
N ASP A 344 26.92 -4.24 -7.17
CA ASP A 344 28.12 -3.46 -6.79
C ASP A 344 29.38 -4.34 -6.55
N ARG A 345 29.35 -5.63 -6.91
CA ARG A 345 30.43 -6.59 -6.62
C ARG A 345 31.12 -7.22 -7.84
N ASN A 346 30.89 -6.70 -9.05
CA ASN A 346 31.62 -7.10 -10.25
C ASN A 346 32.17 -5.91 -11.03
#